data_AF-A0A1I2S192-F1
#
_entry.id   AF-A0A1I2S192-F1
#
_cell.length_a   1.000
_cell.length_b   1.000
_cell.length_c   1.000
_cell.angle_alpha   90.00
_cell.angle_beta   90.00
_cell.angle_gamma   90.00
#
_symmetry.space_group_name_H-M   'P 1'
#
loop_
_entity.id
_entity.type
_entity.pdbx_description
1 polymer ?
#
loop_
_entity_poly.entity_id
_entity_poly.type
_entity_poly.pdbx_seq_one_letter_code
_entity_poly.pdbx_strand_id
1 'polypeptide(L)'
;MIHRLTRDPLPALVDLRDYGIRGRHLAAQHLDGYELVVLVDSLHRDGPPGTLYVVEAADDAAGAGPYPPPDGVLALVPAIHRQVARVVVVGCEPGDIGTGIGLSPAVENAVGPAAKLVLDIVTRAHRSWSG
;
A
#
# COMPACT_ATOMS: atom_id res chain seq x y z
N MET A 1 -4.83 3.11 9.61
CA MET A 1 -5.30 2.31 8.47
C MET A 1 -5.96 1.00 8.89
N ILE A 2 -5.25 0.07 9.53
CA ILE A 2 -5.80 -1.26 9.89
C ILE A 2 -7.04 -1.18 10.77
N HIS A 3 -6.99 -0.39 11.84
CA HIS A 3 -8.16 -0.10 12.69
C HIS A 3 -9.37 0.48 11.94
N ARG A 4 -9.17 1.07 10.75
CA ARG A 4 -10.24 1.57 9.91
C ARG A 4 -10.81 0.48 9.01
N LEU A 5 -9.94 -0.32 8.40
CA LEU A 5 -10.31 -1.45 7.54
C LEU A 5 -11.06 -2.55 8.30
N THR A 6 -10.79 -2.72 9.60
CA THR A 6 -11.51 -3.70 10.44
C THR A 6 -12.88 -3.23 10.94
N ARG A 7 -13.32 -2.00 10.60
CA ARG A 7 -14.66 -1.50 10.98
C ARG A 7 -15.77 -2.03 10.09
N ASP A 8 -15.43 -2.41 8.87
CA ASP A 8 -16.35 -3.00 7.89
C ASP A 8 -15.94 -4.47 7.64
N PRO A 9 -16.88 -5.36 7.29
CA PRO A 9 -16.53 -6.74 6.98
C PRO A 9 -15.65 -6.78 5.72
N LEU A 10 -14.45 -7.34 5.87
CA LEU A 10 -13.57 -7.63 4.76
C LEU A 10 -14.10 -8.85 3.99
N PRO A 11 -13.91 -8.93 2.66
CA PRO A 11 -14.18 -10.16 1.92
C PRO A 11 -13.43 -11.34 2.55
N ALA A 12 -14.03 -12.54 2.55
CA ALA A 12 -13.55 -13.70 3.30
C ALA A 12 -12.12 -14.16 2.94
N LEU A 13 -11.60 -13.75 1.77
CA LEU A 13 -10.26 -14.10 1.28
C LEU A 13 -9.20 -13.01 1.53
N VAL A 14 -9.50 -11.98 2.32
CA VAL A 14 -8.57 -10.89 2.62
C VAL A 14 -7.85 -11.15 3.93
N ASP A 15 -6.53 -11.28 3.84
CA ASP A 15 -5.65 -11.26 5.02
C ASP A 15 -5.09 -9.85 5.23
N LEU A 16 -5.42 -9.23 6.37
CA LEU A 16 -4.99 -7.89 6.74
C LEU A 16 -3.90 -7.97 7.82
N ARG A 17 -2.72 -7.41 7.54
CA ARG A 17 -1.55 -7.47 8.44
C ARG A 17 -0.91 -6.10 8.67
N ASP A 18 -0.45 -5.86 9.90
CA ASP A 18 0.35 -4.68 10.28
C ASP A 18 1.84 -5.03 10.32
N TYR A 19 2.65 -4.33 9.54
CA TYR A 19 4.09 -4.52 9.49
C TYR A 19 4.89 -3.37 10.13
N GLY A 20 4.21 -2.29 10.51
CA GLY A 20 4.81 -1.09 11.09
C GLY A 20 6.03 -0.54 10.31
N ILE A 21 6.82 0.29 11.01
CA ILE A 21 8.06 0.93 10.52
C ILE A 21 9.24 -0.04 10.25
N ARG A 22 9.03 -1.36 10.36
CA ARG A 22 10.07 -2.38 10.15
C ARG A 22 9.71 -3.34 9.02
N GLY A 23 9.32 -2.79 7.87
CA GLY A 23 8.95 -3.51 6.64
C GLY A 23 9.99 -4.50 6.07
N ARG A 24 11.19 -4.60 6.67
CA ARG A 24 12.21 -5.61 6.33
C ARG A 24 11.74 -7.06 6.49
N HIS A 25 10.70 -7.32 7.30
CA HIS A 25 10.16 -8.67 7.47
C HIS A 25 9.17 -9.09 6.37
N LEU A 26 8.69 -8.15 5.53
CA LEU A 26 7.72 -8.43 4.49
C LEU A 26 8.34 -9.17 3.28
N ALA A 27 9.57 -8.81 2.90
CA ALA A 27 10.27 -9.46 1.78
C ALA A 27 10.64 -10.94 2.06
N ALA A 28 10.64 -11.35 3.32
CA ALA A 28 10.94 -12.72 3.76
C ALA A 28 9.68 -13.56 4.05
N GLN A 29 8.48 -12.98 3.95
CA GLN A 29 7.23 -13.71 4.09
C GLN A 29 7.01 -14.61 2.88
N HIS A 30 6.46 -15.81 3.14
CA HIS A 30 5.85 -16.61 2.09
C HIS A 30 4.50 -15.97 1.73
N LEU A 31 4.46 -15.38 0.55
CA LEU A 31 3.26 -14.82 -0.07
C LEU A 31 2.68 -15.77 -1.13
N ASP A 32 3.22 -16.99 -1.21
CA ASP A 32 2.73 -18.06 -2.07
C ASP A 32 1.25 -18.35 -1.73
N GLY A 33 0.39 -18.21 -2.74
CA GLY A 33 -1.07 -18.39 -2.60
C GLY A 33 -1.89 -17.10 -2.59
N TYR A 34 -1.26 -15.92 -2.55
CA TYR A 34 -1.95 -14.66 -2.84
C TYR A 34 -1.85 -14.32 -4.32
N GLU A 35 -2.98 -13.97 -4.93
CA GLU A 35 -3.03 -13.48 -6.32
C GLU A 35 -2.81 -11.96 -6.42
N LEU A 36 -3.03 -11.24 -5.32
CA LEU A 36 -2.85 -9.79 -5.18
C LEU A 36 -2.28 -9.44 -3.81
N VAL A 37 -1.29 -8.56 -3.79
CA VAL A 37 -0.84 -7.88 -2.57
C VAL A 37 -1.08 -6.38 -2.71
N VAL A 38 -1.78 -5.79 -1.73
CA VAL A 38 -1.96 -4.34 -1.60
C VAL A 38 -1.13 -3.86 -0.42
N LEU A 39 -0.16 -3.00 -0.70
CA LEU A 39 0.71 -2.37 0.29
C LEU A 39 0.20 -0.97 0.58
N VAL A 40 0.21 -0.55 1.84
CA VAL A 40 -0.20 0.81 2.23
C VAL A 40 0.95 1.46 2.98
N ASP A 41 1.41 2.62 2.48
CA ASP A 41 2.53 3.35 3.07
C ASP A 41 2.40 4.86 2.83
N SER A 42 3.24 5.66 3.48
CA SER A 42 3.47 7.03 3.05
C SER A 42 4.33 7.06 1.78
N LEU A 43 3.96 7.85 0.78
CA LEU A 43 4.75 8.05 -0.44
C LEU A 43 4.92 9.54 -0.69
N HIS A 44 6.16 9.99 -0.88
CA HIS A 44 6.47 11.37 -1.23
C HIS A 44 6.50 11.51 -2.75
N ARG A 45 5.54 12.23 -3.35
CA ARG A 45 5.48 12.48 -4.81
C ARG A 45 5.16 13.95 -5.11
N ASP A 46 5.69 14.84 -4.27
CA ASP A 46 5.57 16.30 -4.38
C ASP A 46 4.11 16.83 -4.43
N GLY A 47 3.15 16.06 -3.92
CA GLY A 47 1.76 16.50 -3.82
C GLY A 47 1.47 17.27 -2.52
N PRO A 48 0.23 17.78 -2.37
CA PRO A 48 -0.25 18.27 -1.09
C PRO A 48 -0.36 17.14 -0.05
N PRO A 49 -0.05 17.38 1.24
CA PRO A 49 -0.26 16.39 2.31
C PRO A 49 -1.66 15.77 2.30
N GLY A 50 -1.74 14.45 2.54
CA GLY A 50 -2.99 13.69 2.49
C GLY A 50 -3.44 13.29 1.09
N THR A 51 -2.70 13.68 0.04
CA THR A 51 -2.95 13.21 -1.33
C THR A 51 -2.75 11.71 -1.42
N LEU A 52 -3.67 11.00 -2.06
CA LEU A 52 -3.60 9.55 -2.20
C LEU A 52 -3.10 9.15 -3.58
N TYR A 53 -2.21 8.17 -3.61
CA TYR A 53 -1.63 7.59 -4.81
C TYR A 53 -1.98 6.11 -4.89
N VAL A 54 -2.27 5.63 -6.10
CA VAL A 54 -2.34 4.20 -6.39
C VAL A 54 -1.29 3.92 -7.44
N VAL A 55 -0.33 3.08 -7.11
CA VAL A 55 0.79 2.72 -7.96
C VAL A 55 0.71 1.24 -8.24
N GLU A 56 0.50 0.88 -9.50
CA GLU A 56 0.72 -0.50 -9.91
C GLU A 56 2.22 -0.71 -10.09
N ALA A 57 2.74 -1.74 -9.44
CA ALA A 57 4.17 -1.98 -9.40
C ALA A 57 4.81 -2.26 -10.78
N ALA A 58 4.02 -2.74 -11.75
CA ALA A 58 4.46 -2.87 -13.14
C ALA A 58 4.81 -1.51 -13.77
N ASP A 59 4.13 -0.43 -13.36
CA ASP A 59 4.33 0.91 -13.91
C ASP A 59 5.58 1.59 -13.34
N ASP A 60 5.89 1.39 -12.05
CA ASP A 60 7.12 1.93 -11.42
C ASP A 60 8.37 1.06 -11.72
N ALA A 61 8.20 -0.23 -12.06
CA ALA A 61 9.32 -1.08 -12.52
C ALA A 61 9.91 -0.61 -13.86
N ALA A 62 9.12 0.11 -14.68
CA ALA A 62 9.60 0.79 -15.88
C ALA A 62 10.43 2.05 -15.56
N GLY A 63 10.44 2.50 -14.30
CA GLY A 63 11.11 3.70 -13.79
C GLY A 63 12.62 3.58 -13.57
N ALA A 64 13.32 2.63 -14.20
CA ALA A 64 14.78 2.50 -14.19
C ALA A 64 15.52 3.63 -14.96
N GLY A 65 14.98 4.85 -14.92
CA GLY A 65 15.70 6.08 -15.27
C GLY A 65 16.63 6.52 -14.12
N PRO A 66 17.33 7.66 -14.24
CA PRO A 66 18.36 8.13 -13.30
C PRO A 66 17.81 8.59 -11.93
N TYR A 67 16.60 8.16 -11.57
CA TYR A 67 15.96 8.49 -10.31
C TYR A 67 16.65 7.75 -9.14
N PRO A 68 16.65 8.33 -7.94
CA PRO A 68 17.12 7.63 -6.75
C PRO A 68 16.35 6.31 -6.57
N PRO A 69 16.99 5.26 -6.04
CA PRO A 69 16.32 3.98 -5.81
C PRO A 69 15.07 4.20 -4.96
N PRO A 70 13.96 3.49 -5.25
CA PRO A 70 12.73 3.62 -4.49
C PRO A 70 13.01 3.39 -3.00
N ASP A 71 12.46 4.25 -2.16
CA ASP A 71 12.54 4.15 -0.71
C ASP A 71 11.27 3.49 -0.12
N GLY A 72 11.30 3.24 1.19
CA GLY A 72 10.16 2.67 1.91
C GLY A 72 9.65 1.35 1.32
N VAL A 73 8.33 1.26 1.17
CA VAL A 73 7.68 0.05 0.65
C VAL A 73 7.95 -0.23 -0.83
N LEU A 74 8.23 0.80 -1.64
CA LEU A 74 8.50 0.63 -3.07
C LEU A 74 9.77 -0.19 -3.30
N ALA A 75 10.76 -0.09 -2.40
CA ALA A 75 11.97 -0.93 -2.43
C ALA A 75 11.67 -2.44 -2.31
N LEU A 76 10.54 -2.82 -1.71
CA LEU A 76 10.16 -4.21 -1.47
C LEU A 76 9.39 -4.83 -2.65
N VAL A 77 8.84 -3.98 -3.51
CA VAL A 77 7.99 -4.37 -4.64
C VAL A 77 8.65 -5.42 -5.54
N PRO A 78 9.92 -5.29 -5.99
CA PRO A 78 10.55 -6.30 -6.84
C PRO A 78 10.69 -7.66 -6.16
N ALA A 79 10.86 -7.70 -4.83
CA ALA A 79 10.95 -8.96 -4.09
C ALA A 79 9.60 -9.66 -3.97
N ILE A 80 8.53 -8.90 -3.76
CA ILE A 80 7.16 -9.39 -3.66
C ILE A 80 6.66 -9.87 -5.03
N HIS A 81 7.00 -9.15 -6.11
CA HIS A 81 6.64 -9.54 -7.47
C HIS A 81 7.23 -10.87 -7.93
N ARG A 82 8.26 -11.40 -7.25
CA ARG A 82 8.78 -12.75 -7.50
C ARG A 82 7.85 -13.86 -6.96
N GLN A 83 6.94 -13.52 -6.05
CA GLN A 83 6.02 -14.46 -5.40
C GLN A 83 4.56 -14.25 -5.85
N VAL A 84 4.19 -13.01 -6.17
CA VAL A 84 2.81 -12.60 -6.46
C VAL A 84 2.73 -11.89 -7.80
N ALA A 85 1.76 -12.28 -8.63
CA ALA A 85 1.60 -11.75 -9.98
C ALA A 85 1.26 -10.24 -9.99
N ARG A 86 0.46 -9.77 -9.03
CA ARG A 86 0.00 -8.38 -8.96
C ARG A 86 0.31 -7.74 -7.61
N VAL A 87 1.05 -6.63 -7.64
CA VAL A 87 1.36 -5.81 -6.46
C VAL A 87 0.86 -4.39 -6.70
N VAL A 88 0.10 -3.86 -5.76
CA VAL A 88 -0.40 -2.48 -5.79
C VAL A 88 0.05 -1.77 -4.53
N VAL A 89 0.54 -0.53 -4.66
CA VAL A 89 0.87 0.32 -3.52
C VAL A 89 -0.14 1.45 -3.46
N VAL A 90 -0.82 1.57 -2.32
CA VAL A 90 -1.68 2.71 -1.98
C VAL A 90 -0.87 3.63 -1.08
N GLY A 91 -0.40 4.74 -1.65
CA GLY A 91 0.40 5.74 -0.96
C GLY A 91 -0.43 6.90 -0.42
N CYS A 92 0.04 7.53 0.64
CA CYS A 92 -0.44 8.83 1.10
C CYS A 92 0.72 9.82 1.21
N GLU A 93 0.57 11.01 0.63
CA GLU A 93 1.52 12.11 0.77
C GLU A 93 1.62 12.49 2.26
N PRO A 94 2.81 12.40 2.88
CA PRO A 94 2.99 12.80 4.26
C PRO A 94 2.71 14.29 4.47
N GLY A 95 2.34 14.65 5.72
CA GLY A 95 2.29 16.03 6.17
C GLY A 95 3.52 16.38 6.99
N ASP A 96 3.31 16.89 8.20
CA ASP A 96 4.40 17.10 9.15
C ASP A 96 5.03 15.75 9.55
N ILE A 97 6.33 15.60 9.29
CA ILE A 97 7.17 14.44 9.64
C ILE A 97 8.11 14.74 10.82
N GLY A 98 7.87 15.83 11.55
CA GLY A 98 8.60 16.20 12.75
C GLY A 98 8.42 15.20 13.92
N THR A 99 8.98 15.53 15.08
CA THR A 99 8.97 14.64 16.28
C THR A 99 7.61 14.57 17.00
N GLY A 100 6.55 15.10 16.39
CA GLY A 100 5.20 15.06 16.95
C GLY A 100 4.64 13.64 17.01
N ILE A 101 3.75 13.38 17.97
CA ILE A 101 3.02 12.12 18.06
C ILE A 101 1.71 12.28 17.30
N GLY A 102 1.43 11.36 16.38
CA GLY A 102 0.16 11.28 15.66
C GLY A 102 0.28 11.67 14.19
N LEU A 103 -0.85 11.58 13.49
CA LEU A 103 -0.95 11.97 12.08
C LEU A 103 -1.18 13.48 11.99
N SER A 104 -0.69 14.09 10.91
CA SER A 104 -1.15 15.43 10.56
C SER A 104 -2.66 15.39 10.21
N PRO A 105 -3.42 16.49 10.39
CA PRO A 105 -4.84 16.52 10.08
C PRO A 105 -5.16 16.11 8.64
N ALA A 106 -4.30 16.48 7.69
CA ALA A 106 -4.46 16.11 6.29
C ALA A 106 -4.33 14.60 6.07
N VAL A 107 -3.35 13.96 6.70
CA VAL A 107 -3.15 12.50 6.61
C VAL A 107 -4.24 11.76 7.38
N GLU A 108 -4.68 12.26 8.53
CA GLU A 108 -5.78 11.68 9.29
C GLU A 108 -7.09 11.66 8.46
N ASN A 109 -7.40 12.77 7.79
CA ASN A 109 -8.54 12.87 6.87
C ASN A 109 -8.43 11.90 5.68
N ALA A 110 -7.21 11.56 5.25
CA ALA A 110 -6.96 10.65 4.15
C ALA A 110 -7.15 9.16 4.52
N VAL A 111 -7.13 8.80 5.82
CA VAL A 111 -7.25 7.40 6.27
C VAL A 111 -8.56 6.75 5.81
N GLY A 112 -9.68 7.46 5.92
CA GLY A 112 -10.98 6.96 5.49
C GLY A 112 -11.03 6.68 3.98
N PRO A 113 -10.73 7.68 3.12
CA PRO A 113 -10.63 7.49 1.68
C PRO A 113 -9.63 6.41 1.25
N ALA A 114 -8.46 6.32 1.88
CA ALA A 114 -7.47 5.29 1.55
C ALA A 114 -7.95 3.88 1.91
N ALA A 115 -8.65 3.70 3.05
CA ALA A 115 -9.27 2.43 3.39
C ALA A 115 -10.30 2.01 2.33
N LYS A 116 -11.12 2.96 1.85
CA LYS A 116 -12.07 2.71 0.76
C LYS A 116 -11.39 2.30 -0.53
N LEU A 117 -10.30 2.97 -0.92
CA LEU A 117 -9.53 2.60 -2.12
C LEU A 117 -8.99 1.16 -2.03
N VAL A 118 -8.43 0.78 -0.89
CA VAL A 118 -7.93 -0.59 -0.66
C VAL A 118 -9.07 -1.60 -0.81
N LEU A 119 -10.23 -1.35 -0.19
CA LEU A 119 -11.40 -2.22 -0.31
C LEU A 119 -11.90 -2.33 -1.74
N ASP A 120 -11.95 -1.22 -2.47
CA ASP A 120 -12.38 -1.19 -3.87
C ASP A 120 -11.42 -2.00 -4.76
N ILE A 121 -10.09 -1.87 -4.57
CA ILE A 121 -9.08 -2.63 -5.31
C ILE A 121 -9.25 -4.14 -5.09
N VAL A 122 -9.35 -4.55 -3.82
CA VAL A 122 -9.46 -5.96 -3.45
C VAL A 122 -10.79 -6.56 -3.90
N THR A 123 -11.89 -5.82 -3.76
CA THR A 123 -13.23 -6.27 -4.19
C THR A 123 -13.29 -6.45 -5.71
N ARG A 124 -12.68 -5.55 -6.48
CA ARG A 124 -12.63 -5.67 -7.95
C ARG A 124 -11.81 -6.88 -8.38
N ALA A 125 -10.64 -7.09 -7.76
CA ALA A 125 -9.80 -8.25 -8.04
C ALA A 125 -10.52 -9.57 -7.74
N HIS A 126 -11.20 -9.67 -6.59
CA HIS A 126 -11.96 -10.86 -6.24
C HIS A 126 -13.08 -11.18 -7.25
N ARG A 127 -13.78 -10.16 -7.74
CA ARG A 127 -14.82 -10.33 -8.77
C ARG A 127 -14.26 -10.81 -10.11
N SER A 128 -13.08 -10.36 -10.51
CA SER A 128 -12.44 -10.82 -11.76
C SER A 128 -11.98 -12.28 -11.72
N TRP A 129 -11.81 -12.87 -10.54
CA TRP A 129 -11.43 -14.28 -10.38
C TRP A 129 -12.62 -15.21 -10.15
N SER A 130 -13.77 -14.64 -9.77
CA SER A 130 -15.01 -15.38 -9.53
C SER A 130 -15.94 -15.42 -10.75
N GLY A 131 -15.50 -14.84 -11.88
CA GLY A 131 -16.25 -14.70 -13.13
C GLY A 131 -15.75 -15.61 -14.24
#